data_AF-A0A920UK59-F1
#
_entry.id   AF-A0A920UK59-F1
#
_cell.length_a   1.000
_cell.length_b   1.000
_cell.length_c   1.000
_cell.angle_alpha   90.00
_cell.angle_beta   90.00
_cell.angle_gamma   90.00
#
_symmetry.space_group_name_H-M   'P 1'
#
loop_
_entity.id
_entity.type
_entity.pdbx_description
1 polymer ?
#
loop_
_entity_poly.entity_id
_entity_poly.type
_entity_poly.pdbx_seq_one_letter_code
_entity_poly.pdbx_strand_id
1 'polypeptide(L)'
;MILIIGIILMINYARRVSLRGYIYDDKNNLIIDINATSRSLKNKILNRNKIKGEEFDNELFNGILFEYMEDYMIIHNYTGKSLRINNQPLIEEKEIFNKAWLGISGNLLLYSDDKL
;
A
#
# COMPACT_ATOMS: atom_id res chain seq x y z
N MET A 1 -19.10 17.93 -22.44
CA MET A 1 -17.94 17.02 -22.37
C MET A 1 -16.96 17.42 -21.25
N ILE A 2 -16.43 18.65 -21.24
CA ILE A 2 -15.47 19.12 -20.21
C ILE A 2 -16.03 19.01 -18.77
N LEU A 3 -17.30 19.39 -18.57
CA LEU A 3 -17.96 19.30 -17.25
C LEU A 3 -18.04 17.84 -16.74
N ILE A 4 -18.37 16.89 -17.63
CA ILE A 4 -18.51 15.47 -17.30
C ILE A 4 -17.14 14.88 -16.92
N ILE A 5 -16.10 15.20 -17.68
CA ILE A 5 -14.71 14.78 -17.38
C ILE A 5 -14.29 15.33 -16.00
N GLY A 6 -14.59 16.60 -15.72
CA GLY A 6 -14.32 17.22 -14.42
C GLY A 6 -15.00 16.48 -13.26
N ILE A 7 -16.28 16.13 -13.40
CA ILE A 7 -17.03 15.38 -12.38
C ILE A 7 -16.44 13.99 -12.16
N ILE A 8 -16.10 13.27 -13.24
CA ILE A 8 -15.47 11.94 -13.14
C ILE A 8 -14.13 12.02 -12.41
N LEU A 9 -13.30 13.01 -12.73
CA LEU A 9 -12.03 13.24 -12.04
C LEU A 9 -12.25 13.59 -10.56
N MET A 10 -13.25 14.40 -10.24
CA MET A 10 -13.57 14.80 -8.87
C MET A 10 -14.08 13.63 -8.03
N ILE A 11 -14.97 12.78 -8.59
CA ILE A 11 -15.44 11.55 -7.94
C ILE A 11 -14.28 10.58 -7.71
N ASN A 12 -13.44 10.36 -8.73
CA ASN A 12 -12.25 9.51 -8.59
C ASN A 12 -11.25 10.07 -7.58
N TYR A 13 -11.13 11.39 -7.44
CA TYR A 13 -10.30 12.01 -6.42
C TYR A 13 -10.90 11.89 -5.02
N ALA A 14 -12.24 12.00 -4.89
CA ALA A 14 -12.95 11.88 -3.63
C ALA A 14 -12.91 10.44 -3.06
N ARG A 15 -12.96 9.42 -3.94
CA ARG A 15 -12.83 8.00 -3.57
C ARG A 15 -11.44 7.60 -3.08
N ARG A 16 -10.42 8.43 -3.32
CA ARG A 16 -9.06 8.18 -2.80
C ARG A 16 -9.07 8.45 -1.30
N VAL A 17 -8.88 7.42 -0.50
CA VAL A 17 -8.77 7.58 0.96
C VAL A 17 -7.34 7.84 1.40
N SER A 18 -7.16 8.29 2.64
CA SER A 18 -5.83 8.46 3.22
C SER A 18 -5.12 7.11 3.34
N LEU A 19 -3.78 7.14 3.33
CA LEU A 19 -2.98 5.98 3.68
C LEU A 19 -3.39 5.44 5.05
N ARG A 20 -3.34 4.12 5.20
CA ARG A 20 -3.60 3.45 6.47
C ARG A 20 -2.81 2.17 6.64
N GLY A 21 -2.81 1.65 7.84
CA GLY A 21 -2.27 0.34 8.13
C GLY A 21 -0.84 0.33 8.67
N TYR A 22 -0.44 -0.88 9.03
CA TYR A 22 0.71 -1.19 9.84
C TYR A 22 1.34 -2.48 9.31
N ILE A 23 2.66 -2.56 9.36
CA ILE A 23 3.41 -3.77 8.98
C ILE A 23 4.19 -4.26 10.19
N TYR A 24 4.01 -5.54 10.50
CA TYR A 24 4.63 -6.24 11.61
C TYR A 24 5.55 -7.36 11.12
N ASP A 25 6.55 -7.70 11.93
CA ASP A 25 7.34 -8.93 11.74
C ASP A 25 6.55 -10.18 12.17
N ASP A 26 7.18 -11.35 12.03
CA ASP A 26 6.64 -12.65 12.42
C ASP A 26 6.47 -12.82 13.94
N LYS A 27 6.96 -11.86 14.74
CA LYS A 27 6.85 -11.80 16.21
C LYS A 27 5.90 -10.70 16.67
N ASN A 28 5.12 -10.10 15.75
CA ASN A 28 4.20 -8.99 15.98
C ASN A 28 4.86 -7.69 16.46
N ASN A 29 6.17 -7.49 16.23
CA ASN A 29 6.79 -6.18 16.43
C ASN A 29 6.42 -5.26 15.27
N LEU A 30 6.00 -4.04 15.59
CA LEU A 30 5.69 -3.03 14.57
C LEU A 30 6.97 -2.58 13.86
N ILE A 31 7.05 -2.81 12.56
CA ILE A 31 8.17 -2.37 11.72
C ILE A 31 7.84 -1.04 11.04
N ILE A 32 6.62 -0.91 10.50
CA ILE A 32 6.20 0.27 9.74
C ILE A 32 4.81 0.71 10.20
N ASP A 33 4.70 1.97 10.60
CA ASP A 33 3.43 2.69 10.72
C ASP A 33 3.23 3.53 9.46
N ILE A 34 2.36 3.05 8.55
CA ILE A 34 2.16 3.68 7.24
C ILE A 34 1.49 5.06 7.38
N ASN A 35 0.72 5.27 8.45
CA ASN A 35 0.06 6.54 8.76
C ASN A 35 1.08 7.63 9.10
N ALA A 36 2.19 7.23 9.73
CA ALA A 36 3.24 8.12 10.21
C ALA A 36 4.40 8.29 9.21
N THR A 37 4.39 7.57 8.09
CA THR A 37 5.48 7.64 7.10
C THR A 37 5.66 9.07 6.56
N SER A 38 6.90 9.54 6.56
CA SER A 38 7.25 10.87 6.07
C SER A 38 7.11 10.93 4.55
N ARG A 39 6.45 11.99 4.05
CA ARG A 39 6.16 12.15 2.62
C ARG A 39 6.35 13.60 2.19
N SER A 40 6.83 13.78 0.97
CA SER A 40 6.91 15.12 0.35
C SER A 40 5.53 15.74 0.18
N LEU A 41 5.43 17.07 0.26
CA LEU A 41 4.17 17.80 0.09
C LEU A 41 3.47 17.45 -1.24
N LYS A 42 4.26 17.33 -2.32
CA LYS A 42 3.78 16.96 -3.65
C LYS A 42 3.11 15.58 -3.64
N ASN A 43 3.73 14.59 -3.00
CA ASN A 43 3.16 13.24 -2.91
C ASN A 43 1.90 13.21 -2.04
N LYS A 44 1.87 13.97 -0.94
CA LYS A 44 0.66 14.09 -0.10
C LYS A 44 -0.56 14.59 -0.88
N ILE A 45 -0.36 15.46 -1.86
CA ILE A 45 -1.45 16.05 -2.66
C ILE A 45 -1.84 15.16 -3.85
N LEU A 46 -0.86 14.76 -4.66
CA LEU A 46 -1.12 14.03 -5.92
C LEU A 46 -1.36 12.53 -5.70
N ASN A 47 -0.73 11.97 -4.67
CA ASN A 47 -0.67 10.54 -4.37
C ASN A 47 -1.16 10.27 -2.93
N ARG A 48 -2.23 10.97 -2.49
CA ARG A 48 -2.75 10.86 -1.12
C ARG A 48 -3.06 9.44 -0.67
N ASN A 49 -3.47 8.59 -1.61
CA ASN A 49 -3.85 7.19 -1.38
C ASN A 49 -2.81 6.18 -1.88
N LYS A 50 -1.64 6.64 -2.32
CA LYS A 50 -0.60 5.76 -2.84
C LYS A 50 0.66 5.97 -2.04
N ILE A 51 1.34 4.90 -1.66
CA ILE A 51 2.67 4.99 -1.06
C ILE A 51 3.58 3.96 -1.72
N LYS A 52 4.74 4.41 -2.16
CA LYS A 52 5.74 3.52 -2.73
C LYS A 52 6.61 2.95 -1.61
N GLY A 53 7.12 1.75 -1.81
CA GLY A 53 7.99 1.11 -0.84
C GLY A 53 9.28 1.88 -0.56
N GLU A 54 9.77 2.66 -1.52
CA GLU A 54 10.92 3.55 -1.31
C GLU A 54 10.62 4.74 -0.38
N GLU A 55 9.34 5.04 -0.11
CA GLU A 55 8.95 6.01 0.92
C GLU A 55 9.03 5.39 2.32
N PHE A 56 9.17 4.06 2.44
CA PHE A 56 9.55 3.42 3.69
C PHE A 56 11.07 3.44 3.84
N ASP A 57 11.55 3.75 5.03
CA ASP A 57 12.99 3.67 5.38
C ASP A 57 13.43 2.20 5.54
N ASN A 58 13.07 1.36 4.56
CA ASN A 58 13.30 -0.08 4.55
C ASN A 58 13.32 -0.61 3.12
N GLU A 59 14.50 -0.99 2.64
CA GLU A 59 14.74 -1.45 1.27
C GLU A 59 13.99 -2.73 0.89
N LEU A 60 13.48 -3.49 1.86
CA LEU A 60 12.71 -4.71 1.62
C LEU A 60 11.49 -4.44 0.73
N PHE A 61 10.91 -3.24 0.84
CA PHE A 61 9.70 -2.86 0.12
C PHE A 61 9.96 -2.16 -1.22
N ASN A 62 11.22 -1.86 -1.56
CA ASN A 62 11.55 -1.16 -2.81
C ASN A 62 10.97 -1.88 -4.03
N GLY A 63 10.27 -1.13 -4.87
CA GLY A 63 9.52 -1.61 -6.04
C GLY A 63 8.10 -2.11 -5.75
N ILE A 64 7.60 -2.01 -4.51
CA ILE A 64 6.20 -2.31 -4.17
C ILE A 64 5.41 -1.00 -4.10
N LEU A 65 4.21 -0.97 -4.67
CA LEU A 65 3.29 0.16 -4.52
C LEU A 65 2.04 -0.30 -3.77
N PHE A 66 1.70 0.46 -2.72
CA PHE A 66 0.49 0.27 -1.93
C PHE A 66 -0.50 1.36 -2.33
N GLU A 67 -1.64 0.97 -2.86
CA GLU A 67 -2.70 1.86 -3.32
C GLU A 67 -3.99 1.61 -2.53
N TYR A 68 -4.39 2.60 -1.75
CA TYR A 68 -5.52 2.53 -0.85
C TYR A 68 -6.81 2.97 -1.54
N MET A 69 -7.81 2.09 -1.43
CA MET A 69 -9.21 2.34 -1.74
C MET A 69 -10.00 2.39 -0.43
N GLU A 70 -11.28 2.74 -0.52
CA GLU A 70 -12.15 2.88 0.66
C GLU A 70 -12.11 1.63 1.54
N ASP A 71 -12.36 0.45 0.98
CA ASP A 71 -12.52 -0.80 1.74
C ASP A 71 -11.34 -1.77 1.62
N TYR A 72 -10.38 -1.49 0.74
CA TYR A 72 -9.25 -2.39 0.49
C TYR A 72 -8.01 -1.62 0.06
N MET A 73 -6.90 -2.32 0.03
CA MET A 73 -5.63 -1.85 -0.51
C MET A 73 -5.22 -2.76 -1.65
N ILE A 74 -4.76 -2.17 -2.75
CA ILE A 74 -4.13 -2.88 -3.87
C ILE A 74 -2.62 -2.84 -3.64
N ILE A 75 -1.99 -4.01 -3.59
CA ILE A 75 -0.53 -4.11 -3.68
C ILE A 75 -0.15 -4.39 -5.12
N HIS A 76 0.74 -3.57 -5.67
CA HIS A 76 1.36 -3.78 -6.97
C HIS A 76 2.82 -4.21 -6.81
N ASN A 77 3.24 -5.22 -7.55
CA ASN A 77 4.61 -5.71 -7.56
C ASN A 77 5.37 -5.23 -8.80
N TYR A 78 6.27 -4.26 -8.62
CA TYR A 78 7.22 -3.82 -9.66
C TYR A 78 8.67 -4.19 -9.33
N THR A 79 8.88 -5.04 -8.31
CA THR A 79 10.21 -5.38 -7.79
C THR A 79 11.00 -6.32 -8.73
N GLY A 80 10.30 -7.04 -9.62
CA GLY A 80 10.84 -8.18 -10.36
C GLY A 80 11.17 -9.40 -9.48
N LYS A 81 10.95 -9.30 -8.16
CA LYS A 81 11.17 -10.37 -7.17
C LYS A 81 9.85 -11.09 -6.86
N SER A 82 9.96 -12.28 -6.28
CA SER A 82 8.81 -13.02 -5.77
C SER A 82 8.24 -12.35 -4.52
N LEU A 83 7.05 -11.80 -4.66
CA LEU A 83 6.19 -11.35 -3.57
C LEU A 83 5.05 -12.36 -3.43
N ARG A 84 4.72 -12.77 -2.21
CA ARG A 84 3.62 -13.68 -1.91
C ARG A 84 2.61 -12.99 -1.01
N ILE A 85 1.33 -13.15 -1.29
CA ILE A 85 0.22 -12.66 -0.47
C ILE A 85 -0.58 -13.88 0.00
N ASN A 86 -0.70 -14.08 1.32
CA ASN A 86 -1.40 -15.24 1.90
C ASN A 86 -0.96 -16.57 1.28
N ASN A 87 0.36 -16.75 1.17
CA ASN A 87 1.02 -17.91 0.58
C ASN A 87 0.80 -18.13 -0.93
N GLN A 88 0.20 -17.17 -1.65
CA GLN A 88 0.04 -17.21 -3.10
C GLN A 88 1.03 -16.23 -3.77
N PRO A 89 1.75 -16.63 -4.82
CA PRO A 89 2.63 -15.72 -5.55
C PRO A 89 1.82 -14.58 -6.18
N LEU A 90 2.33 -13.36 -6.06
CA LEU A 90 1.77 -12.17 -6.68
C LEU A 90 2.43 -11.94 -8.04
N ILE A 91 1.63 -12.01 -9.11
CA ILE A 91 2.10 -11.82 -10.48
C ILE A 91 2.19 -10.32 -10.81
N GLU A 92 1.11 -9.56 -10.58
CA GLU A 92 1.09 -8.11 -10.83
C GLU A 92 0.49 -7.36 -9.65
N GLU A 93 -0.80 -7.56 -9.38
CA GLU A 93 -1.53 -6.84 -8.33
C GLU A 93 -2.52 -7.73 -7.57
N LYS A 94 -2.82 -7.33 -6.32
CA LYS A 94 -3.77 -8.04 -5.45
C LYS A 94 -4.44 -7.09 -4.47
N GLU A 95 -5.76 -7.27 -4.33
CA GLU A 95 -6.58 -6.60 -3.32
C GLU A 95 -6.44 -7.27 -1.94
N ILE A 96 -6.37 -6.45 -0.90
CA ILE A 96 -6.26 -6.82 0.51
C ILE A 96 -7.29 -6.00 1.29
N PHE A 97 -8.24 -6.67 1.94
CA PHE A 97 -9.40 -6.02 2.54
C PHE A 97 -9.22 -5.63 4.02
N ASN A 98 -8.21 -6.14 4.72
CA ASN A 98 -7.93 -5.74 6.11
C ASN A 98 -6.53 -6.19 6.54
N LYS A 99 -6.27 -7.49 6.41
CA LYS A 99 -5.03 -8.15 6.84
C LYS A 99 -4.53 -9.10 5.76
N ALA A 100 -3.21 -9.21 5.65
CA ALA A 100 -2.58 -10.21 4.81
C ALA A 100 -1.17 -10.53 5.29
N TRP A 101 -0.79 -11.78 5.12
CA TRP A 101 0.61 -12.18 5.23
C TRP A 101 1.34 -11.87 3.93
N LEU A 102 2.43 -11.11 4.04
CA LEU A 102 3.32 -10.74 2.95
C LEU A 102 4.61 -11.54 3.06
N GLY A 103 4.92 -12.32 2.02
CA GLY A 103 6.21 -12.99 1.88
C GLY A 103 7.09 -12.22 0.90
N ILE A 104 8.15 -11.57 1.38
CA ILE A 104 9.03 -10.71 0.57
C ILE A 104 10.49 -11.13 0.76
N SER A 105 11.13 -11.60 -0.31
CA SER A 105 12.56 -11.98 -0.31
C SER A 105 12.94 -12.92 0.85
N GLY A 106 12.05 -13.84 1.23
CA GLY A 106 12.24 -14.78 2.35
C GLY A 106 11.77 -14.30 3.72
N ASN A 107 11.37 -13.03 3.87
CA ASN A 107 10.79 -12.51 5.10
C ASN A 107 9.28 -12.72 5.13
N LEU A 108 8.73 -13.07 6.29
CA LEU A 108 7.30 -13.14 6.54
C LEU A 108 6.87 -11.93 7.37
N LEU A 109 5.89 -11.19 6.86
CA LEU A 109 5.40 -9.95 7.46
C LEU A 109 3.88 -9.97 7.52
N LEU A 110 3.30 -9.30 8.51
CA LEU A 110 1.86 -9.11 8.61
C LEU A 110 1.51 -7.66 8.26
N TYR A 111 0.71 -7.48 7.22
CA TYR A 111 -0.02 -6.23 6.99
C TYR A 111 -1.34 -6.25 7.73
N SER A 112 -1.71 -5.11 8.33
CA SER A 112 -3.00 -4.88 8.99
C SER A 112 -3.45 -3.44 8.83
N ASP A 113 -4.71 -3.20 8.44
CA ASP A 113 -5.34 -1.87 8.47
C ASP A 113 -5.37 -1.29 9.89
N ASP A 114 -5.62 -2.15 10.87
CA ASP A 114 -5.75 -1.80 12.28
C ASP A 114 -4.45 -2.03 13.06
N LYS A 115 -4.25 -1.25 14.12
CA LYS A 115 -3.14 -1.48 15.05
C LYS A 115 -3.42 -2.74 15.88
N LEU A 116 -2.41 -3.61 16.04
CA LEU A 116 -2.50 -4.83 16.86
C LEU A 116 -2.40 -4.53 18.35
#